data_AF-A0A932VAX3-F1
#
_entry.id   AF-A0A932VAX3-F1
#
_cell.length_a   1.000
_cell.length_b   1.000
_cell.length_c   1.000
_cell.angle_alpha   90.00
_cell.angle_beta   90.00
_cell.angle_gamma   90.00
#
_symmetry.space_group_name_H-M   'P 1'
#
loop_
_entity.id
_entity.type
_entity.pdbx_description
1 polymer ?
#
loop_
_entity_poly.entity_id
_entity_poly.type
_entity_poly.pdbx_seq_one_letter_code
_entity_poly.pdbx_strand_id
1 'polypeptide(L)'
;YINPTGRFVIGGPHGDCGLTGRKIIVDTYGGWGRHGGGAFSGKDPSKVDRSACYMARYVAKNIVASGLAKRCEVQIAYAIGYHEPISFMIDTFGTGKVSDEELTEVSKKIWDLRPSGIIKALNLLRPIYQKTATDGHFGREEPEFTWERKDRVKDLLQIAGSQSSSKQKTTLPHRKGRGASEAAGIEA
;
A
#
# COMPACT_ATOMS: atom_id res chain seq x y z
N TYR A 1 17.84 14.44 -25.44
CA TYR A 1 17.97 13.96 -26.83
C TYR A 1 16.60 13.98 -27.50
N ILE A 2 16.49 14.45 -28.75
CA ILE A 2 15.25 14.45 -29.55
C ILE A 2 15.50 13.55 -30.76
N ASN A 3 14.64 12.54 -30.98
CA ASN A 3 14.73 11.54 -32.05
C ASN A 3 16.17 11.10 -32.39
N PRO A 4 16.85 10.36 -31.48
CA PRO A 4 18.26 9.99 -31.66
C PRO A 4 18.51 9.09 -32.89
N THR A 5 17.47 8.45 -33.42
CA THR A 5 17.54 7.64 -34.65
C THR A 5 17.64 8.48 -35.93
N GLY A 6 17.49 9.81 -35.84
CA GLY A 6 17.51 10.76 -36.95
C GLY A 6 16.20 10.81 -37.75
N ARG A 7 15.66 9.66 -38.15
CA ARG A 7 14.42 9.56 -38.93
C ARG A 7 13.48 8.50 -38.37
N PHE A 8 12.23 8.87 -38.10
CA PHE A 8 11.20 7.97 -37.61
C PHE A 8 9.90 8.21 -38.40
N VAL A 9 9.72 7.48 -39.50
CA VAL A 9 8.56 7.60 -40.42
C VAL A 9 7.65 6.38 -40.33
N ILE A 10 8.22 5.18 -40.29
CA ILE A 10 7.48 3.93 -40.07
C ILE A 10 7.30 3.75 -38.56
N GLY A 11 6.07 3.56 -38.09
CA GLY A 11 5.76 3.37 -36.68
C GLY A 11 4.47 2.57 -36.46
N GLY A 12 4.02 2.50 -35.22
CA GLY A 12 2.85 1.70 -34.83
C GLY A 12 3.08 0.19 -35.02
N PRO A 13 1.99 -0.61 -35.09
CA PRO A 13 2.07 -2.07 -35.24
C PRO A 13 2.83 -2.55 -36.48
N HIS A 14 2.97 -1.70 -37.50
CA HIS A 14 3.77 -2.00 -38.69
C HIS A 14 5.27 -2.06 -38.38
N GLY A 15 5.77 -1.25 -37.43
CA GLY A 15 7.18 -1.19 -37.06
C GLY A 15 7.56 -2.06 -35.86
N ASP A 16 6.64 -2.25 -34.91
CA ASP A 16 6.87 -3.07 -33.71
C ASP A 16 5.55 -3.66 -33.20
N CYS A 17 5.54 -4.96 -32.89
CA CYS A 17 4.34 -5.67 -32.47
C CYS A 17 4.00 -5.34 -31.00
N GLY A 18 2.80 -4.84 -30.77
CA GLY A 18 2.28 -4.55 -29.44
C GLY A 18 1.50 -5.73 -28.84
N LEU A 19 1.70 -5.99 -27.55
CA LEU A 19 0.90 -6.94 -26.78
C LEU A 19 0.43 -6.32 -25.45
N THR A 20 -0.79 -6.66 -25.03
CA THR A 20 -1.34 -6.28 -23.74
C THR A 20 -0.42 -6.70 -22.60
N GLY A 21 -0.19 -5.80 -21.63
CA GLY A 21 0.64 -6.09 -20.46
C GLY A 21 2.15 -6.04 -20.68
N ARG A 22 2.63 -5.47 -21.80
CA ARG A 22 4.06 -5.25 -22.06
C ARG A 22 4.59 -3.88 -21.62
N LYS A 23 3.82 -3.16 -20.80
CA LYS A 23 4.15 -1.82 -20.30
C LYS A 23 3.84 -1.64 -18.80
N ILE A 24 3.83 -2.72 -18.02
CA ILE A 24 3.45 -2.71 -16.59
C ILE A 24 4.25 -1.74 -15.71
N ILE A 25 5.52 -1.47 -16.03
CA ILE A 25 6.32 -0.47 -15.29
C ILE A 25 5.95 0.97 -15.68
N VAL A 26 5.57 1.20 -16.95
CA VAL A 26 5.03 2.48 -17.43
C VAL A 26 3.64 2.72 -16.84
N ASP A 27 2.83 1.66 -16.73
CA ASP A 27 1.48 1.72 -16.15
C ASP A 27 1.48 2.09 -14.66
N THR A 28 2.60 1.87 -13.95
CA THR A 28 2.71 2.00 -12.50
C THR A 28 3.63 3.13 -12.06
N TYR A 29 4.84 2.82 -11.59
CA TYR A 29 5.68 3.73 -10.82
C TYR A 29 7.03 4.03 -11.50
N GLY A 30 7.20 3.70 -12.79
CA GLY A 30 8.41 4.03 -13.54
C GLY A 30 9.69 3.41 -12.97
N GLY A 31 9.59 2.28 -12.26
CA GLY A 31 10.71 1.59 -11.62
C GLY A 31 10.99 2.02 -10.18
N TRP A 32 10.24 2.98 -9.64
CA TRP A 32 10.42 3.43 -8.24
C TRP A 32 9.83 2.45 -7.21
N GLY A 33 8.65 1.90 -7.50
CA GLY A 33 7.99 0.90 -6.66
C GLY A 33 8.17 -0.50 -7.22
N ARG A 34 8.22 -1.51 -6.33
CA ARG A 34 8.29 -2.91 -6.73
C ARG A 34 7.00 -3.33 -7.45
N HIS A 35 7.12 -4.29 -8.37
CA HIS A 35 6.00 -4.77 -9.18
C HIS A 35 5.83 -6.29 -9.05
N GLY A 36 4.61 -6.75 -8.75
CA GLY A 36 4.29 -8.19 -8.57
C GLY A 36 4.19 -9.00 -9.87
N GLY A 37 4.27 -8.33 -11.03
CA GLY A 37 4.32 -8.94 -12.37
C GLY A 37 2.97 -8.99 -13.11
N GLY A 38 1.84 -8.89 -12.41
CA GLY A 38 0.52 -8.93 -13.01
C GLY A 38 0.19 -7.70 -13.87
N ALA A 39 -0.21 -7.90 -15.13
CA ALA A 39 -0.71 -6.82 -15.98
C ALA A 39 -2.13 -6.37 -15.59
N PHE A 40 -2.54 -5.15 -15.97
CA PHE A 40 -3.86 -4.61 -15.65
C PHE A 40 -4.88 -4.77 -16.77
N SER A 41 -4.61 -4.19 -17.96
CA SER A 41 -5.58 -4.08 -19.07
C SER A 41 -6.14 -5.43 -19.52
N GLY A 42 -7.44 -5.45 -19.87
CA GLY A 42 -8.18 -6.66 -20.27
C GLY A 42 -8.73 -7.54 -19.14
N LYS A 43 -8.42 -7.27 -17.87
CA LYS A 43 -8.91 -8.05 -16.71
C LYS A 43 -10.10 -7.39 -16.03
N ASP A 44 -11.14 -8.14 -15.67
CA ASP A 44 -12.20 -7.62 -14.78
C ASP A 44 -11.69 -7.52 -13.32
N PRO A 45 -12.37 -6.80 -12.41
CA PRO A 45 -11.81 -6.50 -11.10
C PRO A 45 -11.81 -7.69 -10.12
N SER A 46 -12.35 -8.86 -10.49
CA SER A 46 -12.10 -10.10 -9.73
C SER A 46 -10.63 -10.54 -9.80
N LYS A 47 -9.85 -10.04 -10.77
CA LYS A 47 -8.44 -10.39 -10.94
C LYS A 47 -7.61 -9.46 -10.06
N VAL A 48 -7.06 -10.03 -8.99
CA VAL A 48 -6.32 -9.30 -7.95
C VAL A 48 -5.09 -8.57 -8.49
N ASP A 49 -4.52 -9.00 -9.62
CA ASP A 49 -3.47 -8.26 -10.33
C ASP A 49 -3.84 -6.78 -10.53
N ARG A 50 -5.12 -6.50 -10.87
CA ARG A 50 -5.63 -5.13 -11.03
C ARG A 50 -6.18 -4.60 -9.72
N SER A 51 -7.16 -5.28 -9.13
CA SER A 51 -7.93 -4.74 -8.02
C SER A 51 -7.08 -4.54 -6.76
N ALA A 52 -6.23 -5.51 -6.41
CA ALA A 52 -5.34 -5.38 -5.27
C ALA A 52 -4.23 -4.35 -5.50
N CYS A 53 -3.73 -4.20 -6.73
CA CYS A 53 -2.78 -3.14 -7.05
C CYS A 53 -3.40 -1.74 -6.88
N TYR A 54 -4.66 -1.57 -7.30
CA TYR A 54 -5.41 -0.33 -7.05
C TYR A 54 -5.66 -0.09 -5.57
N MET A 55 -6.00 -1.14 -4.80
CA MET A 55 -6.14 -1.02 -3.35
C MET A 55 -4.82 -0.65 -2.68
N ALA A 56 -3.70 -1.28 -3.08
CA ALA A 56 -2.38 -0.96 -2.56
C ALA A 56 -2.01 0.51 -2.83
N ARG A 57 -2.30 1.03 -4.02
CA ARG A 57 -2.17 2.45 -4.35
C ARG A 57 -3.02 3.32 -3.43
N TYR A 58 -4.29 2.97 -3.25
CA TYR A 58 -5.23 3.72 -2.41
C TYR A 58 -4.77 3.78 -0.95
N VAL A 59 -4.33 2.67 -0.38
CA VAL A 59 -3.76 2.59 0.97
C VAL A 59 -2.51 3.48 1.08
N ALA A 60 -1.51 3.28 0.22
CA ALA A 60 -0.26 4.05 0.24
C ALA A 60 -0.52 5.55 0.10
N LYS A 61 -1.42 5.94 -0.80
CA LYS A 61 -1.79 7.34 -1.04
C LYS A 61 -2.45 7.96 0.19
N ASN A 62 -3.35 7.24 0.87
CA ASN A 62 -4.00 7.74 2.09
C ASN A 62 -3.03 7.85 3.27
N ILE A 63 -2.07 6.92 3.40
CA ILE A 63 -1.03 6.97 4.44
C ILE A 63 -0.10 8.18 4.24
N VAL A 64 0.33 8.44 3.01
CA VAL A 64 1.16 9.62 2.72
C VAL A 64 0.33 10.90 2.88
N ALA A 65 -0.92 10.92 2.41
CA ALA A 65 -1.81 12.09 2.52
C ALA A 65 -2.18 12.44 3.97
N SER A 66 -2.22 11.46 4.88
CA SER A 66 -2.42 11.72 6.31
C SER A 66 -1.19 12.28 7.01
N GLY A 67 -0.04 12.29 6.34
CA GLY A 67 1.24 12.71 6.90
C GLY A 67 1.78 11.73 7.94
N LEU A 68 1.31 10.48 7.95
CA LEU A 68 1.87 9.40 8.77
C LEU A 68 3.21 8.89 8.23
N ALA A 69 3.48 9.05 6.93
CA ALA A 69 4.76 8.78 6.30
C ALA A 69 5.03 9.74 5.15
N LYS A 70 6.30 9.92 4.75
CA LYS A 70 6.66 10.69 3.54
C LYS A 70 6.65 9.83 2.27
N ARG A 71 6.94 8.53 2.42
CA ARG A 71 6.91 7.51 1.36
C ARG A 71 6.30 6.24 1.94
N CYS A 72 5.62 5.48 1.10
CA CYS A 72 4.95 4.24 1.50
C CYS A 72 4.90 3.29 0.30
N GLU A 73 5.34 2.06 0.49
CA GLU A 73 5.08 0.94 -0.40
C GLU A 73 4.16 -0.06 0.32
N VAL A 74 3.25 -0.69 -0.44
CA VAL A 74 2.28 -1.66 0.07
C VAL A 74 2.37 -2.91 -0.78
N GLN A 75 2.54 -4.06 -0.13
CA GLN A 75 2.52 -5.37 -0.78
C GLN A 75 1.30 -6.16 -0.30
N ILE A 76 0.59 -6.78 -1.24
CA ILE A 76 -0.54 -7.68 -0.96
C ILE A 76 -0.34 -8.95 -1.78
N ALA A 77 -0.47 -10.13 -1.15
CA ALA A 77 -0.40 -11.42 -1.81
C ALA A 77 -1.66 -12.25 -1.55
N TYR A 78 -2.07 -13.04 -2.53
CA TYR A 78 -3.26 -13.90 -2.47
C TYR A 78 -2.92 -15.32 -2.92
N ALA A 79 -3.68 -16.29 -2.40
CA ALA A 79 -3.73 -17.64 -2.93
C ALA A 79 -5.05 -17.82 -3.71
N ILE A 80 -4.99 -18.53 -4.84
CA ILE A 80 -6.18 -18.79 -5.66
C ILE A 80 -7.25 -19.55 -4.85
N GLY A 81 -8.49 -19.08 -4.90
CA GLY A 81 -9.61 -19.67 -4.15
C GLY A 81 -9.70 -19.28 -2.68
N TYR A 82 -8.75 -18.51 -2.15
CA TYR A 82 -8.79 -17.97 -0.79
C TYR A 82 -9.16 -16.49 -0.80
N HIS A 83 -10.07 -16.07 0.08
CA HIS A 83 -10.64 -14.73 0.02
C HIS A 83 -9.83 -13.68 0.78
N GLU A 84 -9.17 -14.06 1.87
CA GLU A 84 -8.26 -13.17 2.61
C GLU A 84 -6.88 -13.10 1.93
N PRO A 85 -6.16 -11.98 2.02
CA PRO A 85 -4.77 -11.94 1.61
C PRO A 85 -3.92 -12.87 2.50
N ILE A 86 -3.02 -13.63 1.88
CA ILE A 86 -2.03 -14.45 2.61
C ILE A 86 -0.90 -13.60 3.19
N SER A 87 -0.68 -12.40 2.64
CA SER A 87 0.25 -11.41 3.17
C SER A 87 -0.21 -10.00 2.85
N PHE A 88 -0.03 -9.10 3.81
CA PHE A 88 -0.24 -7.66 3.68
C PHE A 88 0.85 -6.95 4.48
N MET A 89 1.69 -6.18 3.78
CA MET A 89 2.85 -5.50 4.37
C MET A 89 2.92 -4.05 3.90
N ILE A 90 3.37 -3.18 4.80
CA ILE A 90 3.63 -1.77 4.54
C ILE A 90 5.10 -1.51 4.83
N ASP A 91 5.77 -0.78 3.95
CA ASP A 91 7.16 -0.31 4.13
C ASP A 91 7.16 1.22 3.94
N THR A 92 7.50 1.96 5.00
CA THR A 92 7.59 3.43 4.94
C THR A 92 8.99 3.93 4.62
N PHE A 93 9.95 3.04 4.37
CA PHE A 93 11.35 3.34 4.12
C PHE A 93 11.97 4.20 5.24
N GLY A 94 11.57 3.96 6.48
CA GLY A 94 12.01 4.72 7.66
C GLY A 94 11.46 6.14 7.74
N THR A 95 10.43 6.49 6.94
CA THR A 95 9.82 7.83 6.96
C THR A 95 8.52 7.92 7.77
N GLY A 96 8.08 6.80 8.36
CA GLY A 96 6.89 6.71 9.19
C GLY A 96 7.02 7.44 10.53
N LYS A 97 5.92 8.05 10.98
CA LYS A 97 5.77 8.59 12.35
C LYS A 97 5.42 7.52 13.39
N VAL A 98 4.94 6.37 12.91
CA VAL A 98 4.65 5.15 13.66
C VAL A 98 5.32 3.99 12.94
N SER A 99 5.42 2.82 13.59
CA SER A 99 6.08 1.67 12.97
C SER A 99 5.28 1.11 11.80
N ASP A 100 5.97 0.42 10.90
CA ASP A 100 5.37 -0.21 9.72
C ASP A 100 4.37 -1.31 10.11
N GLU A 101 4.63 -2.02 11.21
CA GLU A 101 3.71 -3.02 11.78
C GLU A 101 2.44 -2.34 12.32
N GLU A 102 2.58 -1.20 13.02
CA GLU A 102 1.43 -0.46 13.52
C GLU A 102 0.58 0.06 12.35
N LEU A 103 1.19 0.60 11.30
CA LEU A 103 0.45 0.99 10.09
C LEU A 103 -0.24 -0.19 9.42
N THR A 104 0.42 -1.34 9.36
CA THR A 104 -0.14 -2.56 8.79
C THR A 104 -1.41 -2.98 9.55
N GLU A 105 -1.35 -3.01 10.89
CA GLU A 105 -2.49 -3.40 11.73
C GLU A 105 -3.62 -2.37 11.74
N VAL A 106 -3.30 -1.07 11.71
CA VAL A 106 -4.31 -0.01 11.54
C VAL A 106 -5.00 -0.14 10.19
N SER A 107 -4.23 -0.39 9.14
CA SER A 107 -4.76 -0.50 7.78
C SER A 107 -5.70 -1.69 7.62
N LYS A 108 -5.39 -2.85 8.21
CA LYS A 108 -6.29 -4.02 8.22
C LYS A 108 -7.65 -3.75 8.86
N LYS A 109 -7.75 -2.77 9.78
CA LYS A 109 -9.02 -2.39 10.43
C LYS A 109 -9.86 -1.43 9.59
N ILE A 110 -9.23 -0.68 8.69
CA ILE A 110 -9.90 0.34 7.86
C ILE A 110 -10.41 -0.26 6.55
N TRP A 111 -9.61 -1.14 5.94
CA TRP A 111 -9.87 -1.66 4.60
C TRP A 111 -10.16 -3.16 4.61
N ASP A 112 -11.28 -3.53 3.97
CA ASP A 112 -11.57 -4.92 3.61
C ASP A 112 -10.75 -5.30 2.38
N LEU A 113 -9.68 -6.07 2.61
CA LEU A 113 -8.72 -6.47 1.57
C LEU A 113 -9.15 -7.73 0.80
N ARG A 114 -10.33 -8.29 1.06
CA ARG A 114 -10.88 -9.36 0.23
C ARG A 114 -11.22 -8.81 -1.15
N PRO A 115 -11.12 -9.59 -2.24
CA PRO A 115 -11.43 -9.10 -3.60
C PRO A 115 -12.81 -8.43 -3.71
N SER A 116 -13.84 -8.98 -3.06
CA SER A 116 -15.18 -8.38 -3.01
C SER A 116 -15.23 -7.06 -2.23
N GLY A 117 -14.51 -6.98 -1.11
CA GLY A 117 -14.32 -5.76 -0.31
C GLY A 117 -13.67 -4.65 -1.13
N ILE A 118 -12.60 -4.98 -1.85
CA ILE A 118 -11.89 -4.05 -2.75
C ILE A 118 -12.81 -3.54 -3.85
N ILE A 119 -13.52 -4.44 -4.53
CA ILE A 119 -14.45 -4.10 -5.60
C ILE A 119 -15.51 -3.10 -5.11
N LYS A 120 -16.06 -3.34 -3.91
CA LYS A 120 -17.07 -2.47 -3.30
C LYS A 120 -16.47 -1.12 -2.90
N ALA A 121 -15.35 -1.13 -2.18
CA ALA A 121 -14.70 0.08 -1.67
C ALA A 121 -14.30 1.05 -2.81
N LEU A 122 -13.78 0.49 -3.91
CA LEU A 122 -13.33 1.27 -5.07
C LEU A 122 -14.40 1.40 -6.16
N ASN A 123 -15.61 0.86 -5.97
CA ASN A 123 -16.69 0.91 -6.95
C ASN A 123 -16.21 0.48 -8.37
N LEU A 124 -15.66 -0.74 -8.48
CA LEU A 124 -14.94 -1.20 -9.67
C LEU A 124 -15.84 -1.85 -10.75
N LEU A 125 -17.09 -2.20 -10.44
CA LEU A 125 -18.03 -2.80 -11.41
C LEU A 125 -18.67 -1.72 -12.30
N ARG A 126 -17.84 -0.99 -13.02
CA ARG A 126 -18.23 0.10 -13.93
C ARG A 126 -17.31 0.12 -15.15
N PRO A 127 -17.76 0.65 -16.31
CA PRO A 127 -16.94 0.76 -17.51
C PRO A 127 -15.96 1.94 -17.44
N ILE A 128 -14.98 1.88 -16.53
CA ILE A 128 -14.08 3.00 -16.19
C ILE A 128 -12.63 2.84 -16.69
N TYR A 129 -12.29 1.69 -17.29
CA TYR A 129 -10.89 1.28 -17.44
C TYR A 129 -10.20 1.76 -18.72
N GLN A 130 -10.95 2.20 -19.75
CA GLN A 130 -10.32 2.58 -21.01
C GLN A 130 -9.35 3.76 -20.83
N LYS A 131 -9.71 4.74 -19.99
CA LYS A 131 -8.87 5.89 -19.67
C LYS A 131 -7.57 5.51 -18.96
N THR A 132 -7.49 4.35 -18.30
CA THR A 132 -6.27 3.91 -17.58
C THR A 132 -5.24 3.29 -18.52
N ALA A 133 -5.62 2.86 -19.72
CA ALA A 133 -4.77 2.09 -20.63
C ALA A 133 -3.67 2.93 -21.34
N THR A 134 -3.62 4.22 -21.05
CA THR A 134 -2.61 5.19 -21.53
C THR A 134 -2.28 6.16 -20.40
N ASP A 135 -1.08 6.72 -20.42
CA ASP A 135 -0.59 7.72 -19.45
C ASP A 135 -0.61 7.27 -17.98
N GLY A 136 -0.52 5.96 -17.76
CA GLY A 136 -0.43 5.37 -16.43
C GLY A 136 -1.76 5.23 -15.70
N HIS A 137 -1.82 4.26 -14.80
CA HIS A 137 -2.99 3.97 -13.98
C HIS A 137 -3.05 4.82 -12.70
N PHE A 138 -1.93 5.42 -12.30
CA PHE A 138 -1.75 6.09 -11.01
C PHE A 138 -1.30 7.55 -11.17
N GLY A 139 -1.64 8.37 -10.18
CA GLY A 139 -1.25 9.79 -10.13
C GLY A 139 -2.18 10.75 -10.88
N ARG A 140 -3.27 10.25 -11.46
CA ARG A 140 -4.30 11.04 -12.17
C ARG A 140 -5.57 11.12 -11.32
N GLU A 141 -6.02 12.32 -10.95
CA GLU A 141 -7.20 12.50 -10.07
C GLU A 141 -8.49 12.66 -10.88
N GLU A 142 -8.76 11.70 -11.78
CA GLU A 142 -9.99 11.63 -12.56
C GLU A 142 -11.18 11.10 -11.72
N PRO A 143 -12.43 11.50 -11.99
CA PRO A 143 -13.60 11.03 -11.24
C PRO A 143 -13.77 9.50 -11.22
N GLU A 144 -13.34 8.83 -12.29
CA GLU A 144 -13.37 7.38 -12.44
C GLU A 144 -12.37 6.65 -11.54
N PHE A 145 -11.25 7.27 -11.21
CA PHE A 145 -10.10 6.65 -10.55
C PHE A 145 -10.24 6.76 -9.03
N THR A 146 -11.16 5.97 -8.51
CA THR A 146 -11.52 5.94 -7.08
C THR A 146 -10.36 5.61 -6.16
N TRP A 147 -9.37 4.85 -6.64
CA TRP A 147 -8.14 4.52 -5.91
C TRP A 147 -7.19 5.72 -5.71
N GLU A 148 -7.47 6.85 -6.36
CA GLU A 148 -6.71 8.09 -6.17
C GLU A 148 -7.34 9.01 -5.11
N ARG A 149 -8.47 8.63 -4.50
CA ARG A 149 -9.11 9.41 -3.42
C ARG A 149 -8.29 9.36 -2.13
N LYS A 150 -8.45 10.39 -1.29
CA LYS A 150 -7.77 10.57 0.02
C LYS A 150 -8.78 10.63 1.18
N ASP A 151 -9.90 9.92 1.04
CA ASP A 151 -11.07 9.98 1.91
C ASP A 151 -10.93 9.16 3.20
N ARG A 152 -9.86 8.39 3.37
CA ARG A 152 -9.57 7.60 4.58
C ARG A 152 -8.52 8.21 5.50
N VAL A 153 -8.08 9.43 5.20
CA VAL A 153 -7.12 10.17 6.02
C VAL A 153 -7.61 10.35 7.47
N LYS A 154 -8.89 10.69 7.66
CA LYS A 154 -9.46 10.88 9.00
C LYS A 154 -9.47 9.57 9.81
N ASP A 155 -9.90 8.48 9.19
CA ASP A 155 -9.95 7.14 9.80
C ASP A 155 -8.55 6.71 10.27
N LEU A 156 -7.52 6.92 9.43
CA LEU A 156 -6.12 6.64 9.76
C LEU A 156 -5.65 7.40 11.00
N LEU A 157 -5.87 8.72 11.05
CA LEU A 157 -5.42 9.57 12.15
C LEU A 157 -6.14 9.22 13.46
N GLN A 158 -7.43 8.88 13.40
CA GLN A 158 -8.21 8.51 14.58
C GLN A 158 -7.69 7.22 15.22
N ILE A 159 -7.42 6.19 14.40
CA ILE A 159 -6.98 4.90 14.93
C ILE A 159 -5.52 4.97 15.41
N ALA A 160 -4.62 5.62 14.64
CA ALA A 160 -3.23 5.78 15.03
C ALA A 160 -3.06 6.62 16.32
N GLY A 161 -3.85 7.69 16.48
CA GLY A 161 -3.87 8.49 17.71
C GLY A 161 -4.44 7.76 18.94
N SER A 162 -5.37 6.82 18.73
CA SER A 162 -5.96 6.03 19.82
C SER A 162 -5.01 4.92 20.33
N GLN A 163 -4.08 4.44 19.50
CA GLN A 163 -3.08 3.42 19.90
C GLN A 163 -1.88 4.01 20.64
N SER A 164 -1.51 5.25 20.34
CA SER A 164 -0.42 5.96 21.04
C SER A 164 -0.80 6.31 22.48
N SER A 165 -2.09 6.50 22.77
CA SER A 165 -2.61 6.78 24.12
C SER A 165 -2.81 5.52 24.99
N SER A 166 -2.92 4.32 24.39
CA SER A 166 -3.02 3.06 25.14
C SER A 166 -1.65 2.54 25.61
N LYS A 167 -0.58 2.76 24.81
CA LYS A 167 0.79 2.34 25.13
C LYS A 167 1.44 3.10 26.31
N GLN A 168 0.90 4.25 26.74
CA GLN A 168 1.43 5.01 27.88
C GLN A 168 0.94 4.54 29.26
N LYS A 169 -0.03 3.62 29.36
CA LYS A 169 -0.59 3.18 30.66
C LYS A 169 0.11 1.97 31.32
N THR A 170 1.16 1.44 30.71
CA THR A 170 1.94 0.30 31.25
C THR A 170 3.39 0.69 31.54
N THR A 171 3.60 1.67 32.41
CA THR A 171 4.85 1.82 33.15
C THR A 171 4.54 1.71 34.65
N LEU A 172 4.73 0.51 35.20
CA LEU A 172 4.72 0.27 36.64
C LEU A 172 5.86 1.09 37.30
N PRO A 173 5.65 1.70 38.47
CA PRO A 173 6.67 2.51 39.11
C PRO A 173 7.84 1.65 39.60
N HIS A 174 9.03 2.13 39.29
CA HIS A 174 10.31 1.63 39.73
C HIS A 174 10.36 1.55 41.27
N ARG A 175 10.48 0.34 41.82
CA ARG A 175 10.61 0.13 43.27
C ARG A 175 12.02 0.59 43.70
N LYS A 176 12.08 1.70 44.44
CA LYS A 176 13.29 2.24 45.09
C LYS A 176 13.97 1.16 45.95
N GLY A 177 15.30 1.11 45.86
CA GLY A 177 16.16 0.20 46.60
C GLY A 177 16.05 0.33 48.13
N ARG A 178 16.29 -0.80 48.81
CA ARG A 178 16.65 -0.83 50.22
C ARG A 178 18.11 -1.26 50.31
N GLY A 179 18.87 -0.48 51.07
CA GLY A 179 20.30 -0.64 51.30
C GLY A 179 20.65 -1.86 52.15
N ALA A 180 21.96 -2.11 52.18
CA ALA A 180 22.63 -3.18 52.88
C ALA A 180 22.78 -2.90 54.39
N SER A 181 22.47 -3.92 55.20
CA SER A 181 23.11 -4.35 56.47
C SER A 181 22.37 -5.66 56.83
N GLU A 182 22.90 -6.71 57.43
CA GLU A 182 24.04 -6.91 58.32
C GLU A 182 24.35 -8.42 58.35
N ALA A 183 25.58 -8.77 58.70
CA ALA A 183 26.07 -10.13 58.82
C ALA A 183 25.59 -10.82 60.11
N ALA A 184 25.21 -12.10 60.03
CA ALA A 184 25.39 -13.12 61.08
C ALA A 184 24.88 -14.49 60.57
N GLY A 185 25.78 -15.45 60.45
CA GLY A 185 25.46 -16.83 60.08
C GLY A 185 26.65 -17.74 60.37
N ILE A 186 26.72 -18.20 61.61
CA ILE A 186 27.66 -19.18 62.15
C ILE A 186 27.29 -20.59 61.65
N GLU A 187 28.33 -21.35 61.31
CA GLU A 187 28.52 -22.81 61.21
C GLU A 187 27.33 -23.78 61.40
N ALA A 188 27.17 -24.71 60.44
CA ALA A 188 27.47 -26.15 60.59
C ALA A 188 27.40 -26.86 59.22
#